data_AF-Q92GD0-F1
#
_entry.id   AF-Q92GD0-F1
#
_cell.length_a   1.000
_cell.length_b   1.000
_cell.length_c   1.000
_cell.angle_alpha   90.00
_cell.angle_beta   90.00
_cell.angle_gamma   90.00
#
_symmetry.space_group_name_H-M   'P 1'
#
loop_
_entity.id
_entity.type
_entity.pdbx_description
1 polymer ?
#
loop_
_entity_poly.entity_id
_entity_poly.type
_entity_poly.pdbx_seq_one_letter_code
_entity_poly.pdbx_strand_id
1 'polypeptide(L)'
;MTLSFFLSILRIRRYVSNFHIVEAYNIPKINIFDLENPLDLARLNEPMLALSALKGFVIIDEIQYKSNLFPILRVLVDTTDIKF
;
A
#
# COMPACT_ATOMS: atom_id res chain seq x y z
N MET A 1 12.34 18.11 -2.59
CA MET A 1 11.99 16.74 -3.01
C MET A 1 10.66 16.84 -3.75
N THR A 2 10.71 16.97 -5.07
CA THR A 2 9.59 17.54 -5.85
C THR A 2 8.45 16.54 -6.06
N LEU A 3 7.22 17.07 -5.98
CA LEU A 3 5.93 16.39 -6.18
C LEU A 3 5.88 15.50 -7.44
N SER A 4 6.73 15.77 -8.44
CA SER A 4 6.89 14.96 -9.65
C SER A 4 7.38 13.53 -9.43
N PHE A 5 8.17 13.24 -8.39
CA PHE A 5 8.67 11.88 -8.19
C PHE A 5 7.58 10.94 -7.65
N PHE A 6 6.65 11.49 -6.86
CA PHE A 6 5.57 10.72 -6.25
C PHE A 6 4.44 10.38 -7.25
N LEU A 7 4.16 11.30 -8.18
CA LEU A 7 3.20 11.08 -9.26
C LEU A 7 3.68 10.06 -10.31
N SER A 8 4.98 9.76 -10.36
CA SER A 8 5.50 8.74 -11.28
C SER A 8 5.15 7.31 -10.88
N ILE A 9 4.88 7.06 -9.58
CA ILE A 9 4.48 5.73 -9.08
C ILE A 9 2.96 5.57 -9.15
N LEU A 10 2.19 6.65 -8.94
CA LEU A 10 0.72 6.61 -9.01
C LEU A 10 0.13 6.67 -10.43
N ARG A 11 0.96 6.91 -11.46
CA ARG A 11 0.52 6.93 -12.87
C ARG A 11 0.59 5.56 -13.53
N ILE A 12 0.21 4.51 -12.81
CA ILE A 12 -0.05 3.19 -13.38
C ILE A 12 -1.50 2.82 -13.05
N ARG A 13 -2.35 3.05 -14.07
CA ARG A 13 -3.63 2.36 -14.30
C ARG A 13 -4.56 2.24 -13.08
N ARG A 14 -5.36 3.30 -12.86
CA ARG A 14 -6.82 3.25 -12.99
C ARG A 14 -7.44 1.89 -12.58
N TYR A 15 -7.58 1.68 -11.26
CA TYR A 15 -8.53 0.83 -10.50
C TYR A 15 -8.90 -0.61 -10.94
N VAL A 16 -8.84 -0.95 -12.24
CA VAL A 16 -9.28 -2.22 -12.82
C VAL A 16 -8.14 -3.25 -12.87
N SER A 17 -6.87 -2.82 -12.75
CA SER A 17 -5.69 -3.69 -12.95
C SER A 17 -5.15 -4.40 -11.71
N ASN A 18 -5.47 -3.96 -10.50
CA ASN A 18 -4.89 -4.56 -9.29
C ASN A 18 -5.33 -6.01 -9.10
N PHE A 19 -6.59 -6.32 -9.43
CA PHE A 19 -7.12 -7.68 -9.34
C PHE A 19 -6.51 -8.64 -10.38
N HIS A 20 -6.29 -8.15 -11.60
CA HIS A 20 -5.65 -8.94 -12.66
C HIS A 20 -4.16 -9.20 -12.40
N ILE A 21 -3.45 -8.27 -11.75
CA ILE A 21 -2.05 -8.49 -11.32
C ILE A 21 -2.00 -9.58 -10.25
N VAL A 22 -2.92 -9.52 -9.29
CA VAL A 22 -3.07 -10.52 -8.24
C VAL A 22 -3.25 -11.93 -8.82
N GLU A 23 -4.15 -12.09 -9.78
CA GLU A 23 -4.39 -13.38 -10.43
C GLU A 23 -3.20 -13.81 -11.29
N ALA A 24 -2.59 -12.88 -12.03
CA ALA A 24 -1.46 -13.18 -12.90
C ALA A 24 -0.20 -13.63 -12.13
N TYR A 25 0.03 -13.12 -10.92
CA TYR A 25 1.17 -13.49 -10.08
C TYR A 25 0.87 -14.58 -9.06
N ASN A 26 -0.35 -15.16 -9.09
CA ASN A 26 -0.81 -16.20 -8.16
C ASN A 26 -0.49 -15.85 -6.70
N ILE A 27 -0.79 -14.60 -6.31
CA ILE A 27 -0.44 -14.09 -4.98
C ILE A 27 -1.34 -14.77 -3.93
N PRO A 28 -0.79 -15.57 -3.01
CA PRO A 28 -1.58 -16.43 -2.13
C PRO A 28 -2.32 -15.69 -1.02
N LYS A 29 -1.89 -14.46 -0.69
CA LYS A 29 -2.49 -13.64 0.36
C LYS A 29 -2.38 -12.16 0.03
N ILE A 30 -3.51 -11.48 0.04
CA ILE A 30 -3.62 -10.04 -0.25
C ILE A 30 -4.36 -9.36 0.89
N ASN A 31 -3.86 -8.20 1.29
CA ASN A 31 -4.47 -7.34 2.29
C ASN A 31 -4.77 -6.01 1.61
N ILE A 32 -6.05 -5.62 1.57
CA ILE A 32 -6.50 -4.39 0.93
C ILE A 32 -6.89 -3.41 2.03
N PHE A 33 -6.44 -2.17 1.89
CA PHE A 33 -6.81 -1.04 2.73
C PHE A 33 -7.34 0.07 1.82
N ASP A 34 -8.59 0.43 2.01
CA ASP A 34 -9.18 1.60 1.35
C ASP A 34 -9.23 2.75 2.36
N LEU A 35 -8.48 3.82 2.12
CA LEU A 35 -8.39 4.92 3.08
C LEU A 35 -9.59 5.87 3.06
N GLU A 36 -10.55 5.70 2.14
CA GLU A 36 -11.87 6.32 2.28
C GLU A 36 -12.72 5.61 3.35
N ASN A 37 -12.48 4.31 3.60
CA ASN A 37 -13.20 3.55 4.60
C ASN A 37 -12.66 3.87 6.01
N PRO A 38 -13.50 4.41 6.93
CA PRO A 38 -13.07 4.77 8.27
C PRO A 38 -12.55 3.58 9.10
N LEU A 39 -12.99 2.34 8.80
CA LEU A 39 -12.48 1.15 9.49
C LEU A 39 -11.04 0.84 9.11
N ASP A 40 -10.68 0.95 7.83
CA ASP A 40 -9.31 0.72 7.37
C ASP A 40 -8.38 1.86 7.79
N LEU A 41 -8.89 3.09 7.80
CA LEU A 41 -8.22 4.26 8.37
C LEU A 41 -7.88 4.04 9.85
N ALA A 42 -8.84 3.51 10.63
CA ALA A 42 -8.64 3.18 12.04
C ALA A 42 -7.66 2.02 12.25
N ARG A 43 -7.68 1.01 11.39
CA ARG A 43 -6.68 -0.08 11.40
C ARG A 43 -5.26 0.43 11.16
N LEU A 44 -5.12 1.52 10.43
CA LEU A 44 -3.86 2.22 10.17
C LEU A 44 -3.59 3.38 11.14
N ASN A 45 -4.21 3.40 12.33
CA ASN A 45 -3.82 4.32 13.40
C ASN A 45 -2.40 4.04 13.90
N GLU A 46 -2.03 2.76 14.01
CA GLU A 46 -0.68 2.30 14.34
C GLU A 46 -0.07 1.57 13.12
N PRO A 47 0.29 2.30 12.05
CA PRO A 47 0.59 1.72 10.75
C PRO A 47 1.83 0.82 10.75
N MET A 48 2.84 1.11 11.58
CA MET A 48 4.03 0.28 11.71
C MET A 48 3.66 -1.12 12.22
N LEU A 49 2.82 -1.20 13.25
CA LEU A 49 2.35 -2.47 13.81
C LEU A 49 1.38 -3.18 12.85
N ALA A 50 0.43 -2.42 12.30
CA ALA A 50 -0.59 -2.95 11.41
C ALA A 50 0.01 -3.57 10.15
N LEU A 51 1.04 -2.95 9.56
CA LEU A 51 1.64 -3.40 8.30
C LEU A 51 2.77 -4.42 8.51
N SER A 52 3.59 -4.29 9.56
CA SER A 52 4.69 -5.25 9.82
C SER A 52 4.23 -6.67 10.14
N ALA A 53 3.02 -6.82 10.70
CA ALA A 53 2.43 -8.12 10.98
C ALA A 53 1.85 -8.82 9.73
N LEU A 54 1.64 -8.08 8.64
CA LEU A 54 1.04 -8.62 7.43
C LEU A 54 2.04 -9.48 6.65
N LYS A 55 1.51 -10.53 6.05
CA LYS A 55 2.23 -11.37 5.09
C LYS A 55 1.51 -11.32 3.76
N GLY A 56 2.29 -11.40 2.69
CA GLY A 56 1.79 -11.32 1.33
C GLY A 56 1.67 -9.88 0.84
N PHE A 57 0.86 -9.69 -0.20
CA PHE A 57 0.76 -8.42 -0.89
C PHE A 57 -0.15 -7.47 -0.13
N VAL A 58 0.24 -6.19 -0.06
CA VAL A 58 -0.55 -5.15 0.60
C VAL A 58 -0.88 -4.08 -0.43
N ILE A 59 -2.18 -3.82 -0.58
CA ILE A 59 -2.72 -2.79 -1.46
C ILE A 59 -3.27 -1.70 -0.55
N ILE A 60 -2.80 -0.47 -0.72
CA ILE A 60 -3.33 0.69 -0.02
C ILE A 60 -3.87 1.64 -1.08
N ASP A 61 -5.18 1.78 -1.13
CA ASP A 61 -5.88 2.65 -2.06
C ASP A 61 -6.15 4.02 -1.45
N GLU A 62 -6.34 5.03 -2.29
CA GLU A 62 -6.69 6.40 -1.87
C GLU A 62 -5.70 6.97 -0.82
N ILE A 63 -4.40 6.69 -1.01
CA ILE A 63 -3.32 7.02 -0.07
C ILE A 63 -3.26 8.50 0.35
N GLN A 64 -3.78 9.41 -0.47
CA GLN A 64 -3.83 10.85 -0.16
C GLN A 64 -4.61 11.16 1.12
N TYR A 65 -5.56 10.31 1.54
CA TYR A 65 -6.31 10.48 2.80
C TYR A 65 -5.42 10.29 4.04
N LYS A 66 -4.24 9.67 3.89
CA LYS A 66 -3.25 9.50 4.97
C LYS A 66 -1.82 9.67 4.43
N SER A 67 -1.53 10.86 3.89
CA SER A 67 -0.23 11.18 3.27
C SER A 67 0.99 11.04 4.21
N ASN A 68 0.79 11.10 5.52
CA ASN A 68 1.83 10.86 6.52
C ASN A 68 2.25 9.37 6.63
N LEU A 69 1.64 8.47 5.85
CA LEU A 69 2.00 7.05 5.80
C LEU A 69 3.30 6.79 5.01
N PHE A 70 3.70 7.70 4.12
CA PHE A 70 4.88 7.48 3.26
C PHE A 70 6.21 7.24 3.98
N PRO A 71 6.58 8.01 5.02
CA PRO A 71 7.81 7.75 5.78
C PRO A 71 7.82 6.34 6.38
N ILE A 72 6.66 5.86 6.84
CA ILE A 72 6.53 4.52 7.45
C ILE A 72 6.66 3.43 6.39
N LEU A 73 5.99 3.58 5.24
CA LEU A 73 6.13 2.64 4.12
C LEU A 73 7.58 2.53 3.67
N ARG A 74 8.30 3.65 3.60
CA ARG A 74 9.73 3.64 3.23
C ARG A 74 10.57 2.80 4.20
N VAL A 75 10.35 2.94 5.50
CA VAL A 75 11.06 2.15 6.51
C VAL A 75 10.71 0.66 6.36
N LEU A 76 9.42 0.32 6.22
CA LEU A 76 8.96 -1.06 6.11
C LEU A 76 9.50 -1.75 4.86
N VAL A 77 9.54 -1.05 3.73
CA VAL A 77 10.08 -1.58 2.46
C VAL A 77 11.60 -1.75 2.52
N ASP A 78 12.31 -0.85 3.20
CA ASP A 78 13.77 -0.92 3.32
C ASP A 78 14.23 -1.99 4.33
N THR A 79 13.44 -2.21 5.39
CA THR A 79 13.76 -3.20 6.44
C THR A 79 13.34 -4.62 6.09
N THR A 80 12.43 -4.78 5.13
CA THR A 80 11.89 -6.08 4.76
C THR A 80 12.31 -6.35 3.32
N ASP A 81 13.00 -7.47 3.07
CA ASP A 81 13.36 -7.97 1.72
C ASP A 81 12.10 -8.40 0.92
N ILE A 82 11.05 -7.57 0.93
CA ILE A 82 9.80 -7.78 0.21
C ILE A 82 10.13 -7.52 -1.25
N LYS A 83 10.43 -8.60 -1.96
CA LYS A 83 10.45 -8.58 -3.43
C LYS A 83 9.03 -8.31 -3.90
N PHE A 84 8.83 -7.10 -4.44
CA PHE A 84 7.63 -6.68 -5.15
C PHE A 84 7.39 -7.54 -6.39
#